data_AF-K0P6J5-F1
#
_entry.id   AF-K0P6J5-F1
#
_cell.length_a   1.000
_cell.length_b   1.000
_cell.length_c   1.000
_cell.angle_alpha   90.00
_cell.angle_beta   90.00
_cell.angle_gamma   90.00
#
_symmetry.space_group_name_H-M   'P 1'
#
loop_
_entity.id
_entity.type
_entity.pdbx_description
1 polymer ?
#
loop_
_entity_poly.entity_id
_entity_poly.type
_entity_poly.pdbx_seq_one_letter_code
_entity_poly.pdbx_strand_id
1 'polypeptide(L)' 'MVSKTRYKVERVFGSIKRWFRSAGTRYIGLDKSHTQHVMGAVAYNLYRAPNIILKGI' A
#
# COMPACT_ATOMS: atom_id res chain seq x y z
N MET A 1 -19.53 -7.46 12.43
CA MET A 1 -18.34 -6.64 12.80
C MET A 1 -17.03 -7.04 12.09
N VAL A 2 -17.06 -7.87 11.04
CA VAL A 2 -15.87 -8.21 10.22
C VAL A 2 -15.55 -7.17 9.13
N SER A 3 -16.54 -6.38 8.68
CA SER A 3 -16.43 -5.50 7.51
C SER A 3 -15.49 -4.30 7.66
N LYS A 4 -15.50 -3.59 8.81
CA LYS A 4 -14.73 -2.34 8.96
C LYS A 4 -13.20 -2.56 8.94
N THR A 5 -12.72 -3.61 9.61
CA THR A 5 -11.28 -3.94 9.65
C THR A 5 -10.82 -4.42 8.28
N ARG A 6 -11.59 -5.30 7.64
CA ARG A 6 -11.29 -5.82 6.30
C ARG A 6 -11.25 -4.70 5.25
N TYR A 7 -12.18 -3.75 5.32
CA TYR A 7 -12.21 -2.59 4.43
C TYR A 7 -10.94 -1.73 4.51
N LYS A 8 -10.40 -1.50 5.72
CA LYS A 8 -9.14 -0.76 5.88
C LYS A 8 -7.98 -1.46 5.19
N VAL A 9 -7.89 -2.79 5.34
CA VAL A 9 -6.85 -3.62 4.73
C VAL A 9 -6.98 -3.62 3.20
N GLU A 10 -8.16 -3.97 2.67
CA GLU A 10 -8.40 -4.05 1.23
C GLU A 10 -8.20 -2.72 0.52
N ARG A 11 -8.60 -1.60 1.14
CA ARG A 11 -8.38 -0.27 0.58
C ARG A 11 -6.90 0.04 0.40
N VAL A 12 -6.04 -0.32 1.37
CA VAL A 12 -4.59 -0.08 1.27
C VAL A 12 -3.98 -0.90 0.13
N PHE A 13 -4.23 -2.22 0.11
CA PHE A 13 -3.70 -3.09 -0.93
C PHE A 13 -4.26 -2.74 -2.32
N GLY A 14 -5.55 -2.39 -2.41
CA GLY A 14 -6.18 -1.92 -3.64
C GLY A 14 -5.56 -0.62 -4.17
N SER A 15 -5.29 0.35 -3.28
CA SER A 15 -4.58 1.58 -3.63
C SER A 15 -3.15 1.33 -4.09
N ILE A 16 -2.39 0.47 -3.39
CA ILE A 16 -1.02 0.11 -3.79
C ILE A 16 -1.01 -0.55 -5.17
N LYS A 17 -1.95 -1.46 -5.42
CA LYS A 17 -2.14 -2.10 -6.74
C LYS A 17 -2.46 -1.07 -7.82
N ARG A 18 -3.37 -0.13 -7.56
CA ARG A 18 -3.85 0.87 -8.53
C ARG A 18 -2.80 1.95 -8.84
N TRP A 19 -2.12 2.49 -7.82
CA TRP A 19 -1.22 3.63 -7.99
C TRP A 19 0.21 3.21 -8.36
N PHE A 20 0.69 2.09 -7.82
CA PHE A 20 2.08 1.66 -8.01
C PHE A 20 2.22 0.40 -8.89
N ARG A 21 1.11 -0.07 -9.49
CA ARG A 21 1.07 -1.24 -10.39
C ARG A 21 1.65 -2.50 -9.72
N SER A 22 1.34 -2.71 -8.44
CA SER A 22 1.83 -3.84 -7.64
C SER A 22 1.07 -5.16 -7.87
N ALA A 23 0.38 -5.29 -9.01
CA ALA A 23 -0.43 -6.47 -9.32
C ALA A 23 0.38 -7.74 -9.57
N GLY A 24 1.68 -7.61 -9.86
CA GLY A 24 2.62 -8.71 -10.02
C GLY A 24 3.94 -8.39 -9.33
N THR A 25 4.65 -9.44 -8.93
CA THR A 25 6.04 -9.28 -8.50
C THR A 25 6.90 -8.98 -9.72
N ARG A 26 7.64 -7.88 -9.68
CA ARG A 26 8.61 -7.50 -10.71
C ARG A 26 9.94 -8.20 -10.50
N TYR A 27 10.16 -8.75 -9.32
CA TYR A 27 11.41 -9.40 -8.95
C TYR A 27 11.20 -10.88 -8.62
N ILE A 28 12.15 -11.70 -9.05
CA ILE A 28 12.14 -13.14 -8.82
C ILE A 28 12.86 -13.44 -7.50
N GLY A 29 12.22 -14.23 -6.64
CA GLY A 29 12.74 -14.63 -5.33
C GLY A 29 12.02 -13.96 -4.15
N LEU A 30 12.01 -14.65 -3.01
CA LEU A 30 11.24 -14.27 -1.81
C LEU A 30 11.74 -12.94 -1.21
N ASP A 31 13.06 -12.79 -1.08
CA ASP A 31 13.69 -11.59 -0.52
C ASP A 31 13.39 -10.33 -1.36
N LYS A 32 13.53 -10.42 -2.68
CA LYS A 32 13.25 -9.30 -3.59
C LYS A 32 11.75 -8.96 -3.64
N SER A 33 10.89 -9.97 -3.58
CA SER A 33 9.42 -9.77 -3.51
C SER A 33 9.00 -9.15 -2.18
N HIS A 34 9.63 -9.54 -1.07
CA HIS A 34 9.41 -8.92 0.24
C HIS A 34 9.80 -7.44 0.20
N THR A 35 11.00 -7.15 -0.32
CA THR A 35 11.49 -5.78 -0.48
C THR A 35 10.57 -4.94 -1.38
N GLN A 36 10.02 -5.53 -2.45
CA GLN A 36 9.04 -4.85 -3.30
C GLN A 36 7.77 -4.46 -2.52
N HIS A 37 7.23 -5.36 -1.69
CA HIS A 37 6.06 -5.07 -0.87
C HIS A 37 6.35 -3.98 0.17
N VAL A 38 7.52 -4.02 0.81
CA VAL A 38 7.96 -2.99 1.76
C VAL A 38 8.04 -1.62 1.07
N MET A 39 8.67 -1.56 -0.10
CA MET A 39 8.77 -0.33 -0.88
C MET A 39 7.39 0.21 -1.30
N GLY A 40 6.47 -0.67 -1.70
CA GLY A 40 5.08 -0.31 -2.00
C GLY A 40 4.33 0.27 -0.79
N ALA A 41 4.56 -0.26 0.40
CA ALA A 41 3.99 0.25 1.64
C ALA A 41 4.55 1.64 2.01
N VAL A 42 5.86 1.84 1.88
CA VAL A 42 6.49 3.15 2.10
C VAL A 42 5.94 4.19 1.11
N ALA A 43 5.89 3.86 -0.18
CA ALA A 43 5.35 4.75 -1.21
C ALA A 43 3.87 5.12 -0.95
N TYR A 44 3.05 4.16 -0.51
CA TYR A 44 1.67 4.43 -0.12
C TYR A 44 1.56 5.42 1.04
N ASN A 45 2.36 5.24 2.08
CA ASN A 45 2.37 6.12 3.24
C ASN A 45 2.80 7.54 2.85
N LEU A 46 3.85 7.68 2.04
CA LEU A 46 4.32 8.98 1.55
C LEU A 46 3.28 9.66 0.66
N TYR A 47 2.60 8.93 -0.23
CA TYR A 47 1.55 9.50 -1.09
C TYR A 47 0.33 9.97 -0.28
N ARG A 48 0.03 9.29 0.84
CA ARG A 48 -1.10 9.65 1.70
C ARG A 48 -0.75 10.72 2.73
N ALA A 49 0.51 10.83 3.15
CA ALA A 49 0.96 11.73 4.23
C ALA A 49 0.56 13.20 4.01
N PRO A 50 0.72 13.81 2.81
CA PRO A 50 0.27 15.18 2.57
C PRO A 50 -1.22 15.35 2.86
N ASN A 51 -2.06 14.40 2.46
CA ASN A 51 -3.50 14.45 2.72
C ASN A 51 -3.88 14.25 4.18
N ILE A 52 -2.99 13.75 5.03
CA ILE A 52 -3.21 13.61 6.48
C ILE A 52 -2.72 14.86 7.20
N ILE A 53 -1.53 15.34 6.83
CA ILE A 53 -0.89 16.52 7.42
C ILE A 53 -1.64 17.79 7.03
N LEU A 54 -1.99 17.96 5.75
CA LEU A 54 -2.66 19.16 5.23
C LEU A 54 -4.15 19.20 5.55
N LYS A 55 -4.82 18.05 5.64
CA LYS A 55 -6.24 18.03 6.03
C LYS A 55 -6.47 18.25 7.51
N GLY A 56 -5.41 18.28 8.33
CA GLY A 56 -5.47 18.62 9.75
C GLY A 56 -6.66 17.96 10.44
N ILE A 57 -6.49 16.71 10.89
CA ILE A 57 -7.23 16.32 12.09
C ILE A 57 -6.72 17.20 13.22
#